data_AF-A0A1B3LS65-F1
#
_entry.id   AF-A0A1B3LS65-F1
#
_cell.length_a   1.000
_cell.length_b   1.000
_cell.length_c   1.000
_cell.angle_alpha   90.00
_cell.angle_beta   90.00
_cell.angle_gamma   90.00
#
_symmetry.space_group_name_H-M   'P 1'
#
loop_
_entity.id
_entity.type
_entity.pdbx_description
1 polymer ?
#
loop_
_entity_poly.entity_id
_entity_poly.type
_entity_poly.pdbx_seq_one_letter_code
_entity_poly.pdbx_strand_id
1 'polypeptide(L)'
;MRIRESRRHAGEWLRSGAVRGVEPIDCQIMNPLHPKKLLLTKWTAVAPVGRNLHFLVSKVIEPDPPDTVIRWIDIEAVHSKSVRRIEWRELKDSTRWRQGWV
;
A
#
# COMPACT_ATOMS: atom_id res chain seq x y z
N MET A 1 12.35 -12.56 68.32
CA MET A 1 11.04 -11.95 68.02
C MET A 1 11.18 -11.30 66.64
N ARG A 2 10.72 -11.94 65.54
CA ARG A 2 9.51 -11.54 64.76
C ARG A 2 9.64 -10.08 64.25
N ILE A 3 9.58 -9.66 62.96
CA ILE A 3 9.01 -10.17 61.70
C ILE A 3 9.49 -9.28 60.50
N ARG A 4 9.62 -9.89 59.29
CA ARG A 4 9.51 -9.43 57.87
C ARG A 4 10.36 -8.28 57.28
N GLU A 5 11.31 -8.68 56.44
CA GLU A 5 11.24 -8.70 54.96
C GLU A 5 10.46 -7.57 54.24
N SER A 6 11.12 -6.80 53.35
CA SER A 6 11.09 -7.03 51.89
C SER A 6 11.38 -5.79 51.02
N ARG A 7 11.99 -6.08 49.86
CA ARG A 7 12.16 -5.31 48.60
C ARG A 7 13.29 -4.27 48.55
N ARG A 8 14.44 -4.64 47.98
CA ARG A 8 14.81 -4.80 46.54
C ARG A 8 15.14 -3.45 45.88
N HIS A 9 16.43 -3.16 45.75
CA HIS A 9 17.00 -2.33 44.69
C HIS A 9 18.29 -3.04 44.22
N ALA A 10 18.16 -3.92 43.24
CA ALA A 10 19.29 -4.40 42.46
C ALA A 10 19.37 -3.47 41.24
N GLY A 11 20.25 -2.48 41.35
CA GLY A 11 20.84 -1.85 40.16
C GLY A 11 21.73 -2.87 39.45
N GLU A 12 22.10 -2.53 38.21
CA GLU A 12 23.10 -3.22 37.39
C GLU A 12 22.57 -4.37 36.51
N TRP A 13 21.78 -4.00 35.49
CA TRP A 13 21.73 -4.79 34.26
C TRP A 13 22.86 -4.34 33.33
N LEU A 14 23.92 -5.15 33.33
CA LEU A 14 24.94 -5.20 32.31
C LEU A 14 24.33 -5.26 30.91
N ARG A 15 24.99 -4.53 30.00
CA ARG A 15 24.95 -4.58 28.53
C ARG A 15 24.43 -5.93 28.00
N SER A 16 23.11 -6.01 27.84
CA SER A 16 22.41 -7.18 27.34
C SER A 16 22.15 -7.02 25.85
N GLY A 17 22.49 -8.06 25.09
CA GLY A 17 21.72 -8.49 23.92
C GLY A 17 21.86 -7.64 22.66
N ALA A 18 22.84 -7.97 21.82
CA ALA A 18 22.71 -7.75 20.39
C ALA A 18 21.53 -8.60 19.87
N VAL A 19 20.34 -8.01 19.81
CA VAL A 19 19.26 -8.44 18.90
C VAL A 19 19.35 -7.55 17.67
N ARG A 20 20.02 -8.02 16.61
CA ARG A 20 20.02 -7.40 15.28
C ARG A 20 19.77 -8.53 14.28
N GLY A 21 18.79 -8.52 13.40
CA GLY A 21 17.71 -7.57 13.20
C GLY A 21 16.53 -8.34 12.63
N VAL A 22 15.35 -8.10 13.19
CA VAL A 22 14.14 -8.14 12.39
C VAL A 22 14.11 -6.79 11.69
N GLU A 23 14.53 -6.77 10.42
CA GLU A 23 14.20 -5.66 9.52
C GLU A 23 12.69 -5.42 9.65
N PRO A 24 12.21 -4.18 9.80
CA PRO A 24 10.79 -3.92 9.76
C PRO A 24 10.27 -4.50 8.44
N ILE A 25 9.35 -5.45 8.51
CA ILE A 25 8.62 -5.90 7.34
C ILE A 25 7.93 -4.64 6.82
N ASP A 26 8.48 -4.06 5.76
CA ASP A 26 7.90 -2.92 5.09
C ASP A 26 6.61 -3.43 4.43
N CYS A 27 5.55 -3.48 5.25
CA CYS A 27 4.19 -3.84 4.85
C CYS A 27 3.62 -2.81 3.86
N GLN A 28 4.40 -1.81 3.46
CA GLN A 28 4.00 -0.66 2.66
C GLN A 28 4.57 -0.65 1.25
N ILE A 29 5.23 -1.71 0.78
CA ILE A 29 5.76 -1.71 -0.59
C ILE A 29 4.67 -1.93 -1.65
N MET A 30 3.52 -2.56 -1.31
CA MET A 30 2.49 -2.90 -2.29
C MET A 30 1.07 -2.56 -1.85
N ASN A 31 0.30 -1.91 -2.73
CA ASN A 31 -1.11 -1.62 -2.46
C ASN A 31 -1.95 -2.92 -2.54
N PRO A 32 -2.76 -3.24 -1.51
CA PRO A 32 -3.63 -4.41 -1.52
C PRO A 32 -4.78 -4.19 -2.51
N LEU A 33 -4.69 -4.84 -3.67
CA LEU A 33 -5.67 -4.70 -4.75
C LEU A 33 -6.00 -6.05 -5.38
N HIS A 34 -7.30 -6.33 -5.52
CA HIS A 34 -7.80 -7.56 -6.13
C HIS A 34 -8.35 -7.30 -7.55
N PRO A 35 -8.03 -8.14 -8.56
CA PRO A 35 -8.46 -7.93 -9.94
C PRO A 35 -9.98 -7.81 -10.14
N LYS A 36 -10.76 -8.50 -9.30
CA LYS A 36 -12.24 -8.45 -9.33
C LYS A 36 -12.84 -7.16 -8.72
N LYS A 37 -12.03 -6.31 -8.10
CA LYS A 37 -12.47 -5.11 -7.36
C LYS A 37 -11.75 -3.84 -7.88
N LEU A 38 -11.51 -3.76 -9.18
CA LEU A 38 -10.79 -2.64 -9.79
C LEU A 38 -11.70 -1.44 -10.04
N LEU A 39 -12.90 -1.67 -10.56
CA LEU A 39 -13.82 -0.61 -10.98
C LEU A 39 -14.16 0.34 -9.83
N LEU A 40 -14.16 1.66 -10.11
CA LEU A 40 -14.42 2.75 -9.17
C LEU A 40 -13.43 2.89 -8.00
N THR A 41 -12.32 2.14 -8.00
CA THR A 41 -11.25 2.39 -7.02
C THR A 41 -10.59 3.74 -7.27
N LYS A 42 -10.21 4.41 -6.18
CA LYS A 42 -9.67 5.79 -6.16
C LYS A 42 -8.18 5.76 -5.90
N TRP A 43 -7.43 6.56 -6.64
CA TRP A 43 -5.97 6.52 -6.65
C TRP A 43 -5.37 7.91 -6.77
N THR A 44 -4.28 8.13 -6.05
CA THR A 44 -3.45 9.32 -6.17
C THR A 44 -2.08 8.92 -6.70
N ALA A 45 -1.68 9.50 -7.82
CA ALA A 45 -0.34 9.33 -8.37
C ALA A 45 0.69 9.96 -7.44
N VAL A 46 1.80 9.26 -7.18
CA VAL A 46 2.90 9.79 -6.37
C VAL A 46 3.61 10.93 -7.10
N ALA A 47 3.74 10.82 -8.42
CA ALA A 47 4.21 11.88 -9.31
C ALA A 47 3.06 12.33 -10.24
N PRO A 48 2.85 13.65 -10.45
CA PRO A 48 1.79 14.13 -11.33
C PRO A 48 1.91 13.55 -12.75
N VAL A 49 0.79 13.01 -13.27
CA VAL A 49 0.69 12.56 -14.66
C VAL A 49 -0.09 13.61 -15.44
N GLY A 50 0.57 14.36 -16.31
CA GLY A 50 -0.07 15.41 -17.10
C GLY A 50 -0.78 16.47 -16.23
N ARG A 51 -0.15 16.86 -15.10
CA ARG A 51 -0.69 17.76 -14.06
C ARG A 51 -1.85 17.19 -13.23
N ASN A 52 -2.19 15.92 -13.39
CA ASN A 52 -3.21 15.26 -12.58
C ASN A 52 -2.58 14.38 -11.51
N LEU A 53 -3.13 14.44 -10.30
CA LEU A 53 -2.77 13.56 -9.18
C LEU A 53 -3.86 12.53 -8.92
N HIS A 54 -5.13 12.92 -8.99
CA HIS A 54 -6.25 12.06 -8.60
C HIS A 54 -6.90 11.38 -9.81
N PHE A 55 -7.03 10.06 -9.72
CA PHE A 55 -7.60 9.19 -10.74
C PHE A 55 -8.59 8.18 -10.14
N LEU A 56 -9.61 7.81 -10.90
CA LEU A 56 -10.48 6.67 -10.59
C LEU A 56 -10.42 5.64 -11.72
N VAL A 57 -10.62 4.36 -11.40
CA VAL A 57 -10.77 3.32 -12.41
C VAL A 57 -12.16 3.40 -13.01
N SER A 58 -12.29 3.88 -14.25
CA SER A 58 -13.58 4.11 -14.92
C SER A 58 -14.02 2.91 -15.77
N LYS A 59 -13.08 2.07 -16.21
CA LYS A 59 -13.39 0.86 -16.99
C LYS A 59 -12.39 -0.27 -16.72
N VAL A 60 -12.89 -1.50 -16.70
CA VAL A 60 -12.07 -2.71 -16.76
C VAL A 60 -12.20 -3.28 -18.17
N ILE A 61 -11.06 -3.60 -18.79
CA ILE A 61 -11.05 -4.15 -20.14
C ILE A 61 -11.19 -5.65 -20.03
N GLU A 62 -12.28 -6.17 -20.60
CA GLU A 62 -12.48 -7.61 -20.73
C GLU A 62 -11.35 -8.19 -21.59
N PRO A 63 -10.71 -9.26 -21.12
CA PRO A 63 -9.61 -9.83 -21.85
C PRO A 63 -10.14 -10.71 -22.99
N ASP A 64 -9.33 -10.89 -24.03
CA ASP A 64 -9.66 -11.73 -25.18
C ASP A 64 -8.56 -12.81 -25.31
N PRO A 65 -8.88 -14.11 -25.09
CA PRO A 65 -10.20 -14.68 -24.85
C PRO A 65 -10.78 -14.40 -23.43
N PRO A 66 -12.12 -14.44 -23.25
CA PRO A 66 -12.80 -14.00 -22.02
C PRO A 66 -12.37 -14.69 -20.71
N ASP A 67 -11.91 -15.93 -20.76
CA ASP A 67 -11.48 -16.71 -19.59
C ASP A 67 -10.06 -16.36 -19.10
N THR A 68 -9.43 -15.34 -19.67
CA THR A 68 -8.08 -14.95 -19.30
C THR A 68 -8.06 -13.87 -18.21
N VAL A 69 -6.86 -13.58 -17.69
CA VAL A 69 -6.70 -12.61 -16.61
C VAL A 69 -6.88 -11.19 -17.14
N ILE A 70 -7.61 -10.36 -16.37
CA ILE A 70 -7.68 -8.92 -16.62
C ILE A 70 -6.26 -8.35 -16.65
N ARG A 71 -5.96 -7.60 -17.70
CA ARG A 71 -4.67 -6.92 -17.88
C ARG A 71 -4.81 -5.41 -17.84
N TRP A 72 -5.77 -4.89 -18.59
CA TRP A 72 -5.92 -3.47 -18.84
C TRP A 72 -7.11 -2.87 -18.08
N ILE A 73 -6.93 -1.63 -17.63
CA ILE A 73 -7.98 -0.78 -17.10
C ILE A 73 -7.85 0.61 -17.72
N ASP A 74 -8.96 1.33 -17.77
CA ASP A 74 -8.95 2.76 -18.03
C ASP A 74 -9.08 3.49 -16.69
N ILE A 75 -8.17 4.44 -16.46
CA ILE A 75 -8.24 5.38 -15.34
C ILE A 75 -8.57 6.77 -15.86
N GLU A 76 -9.48 7.46 -15.18
CA GLU A 76 -9.92 8.81 -15.50
C GLU A 76 -9.37 9.79 -14.47
N ALA A 77 -8.70 10.84 -14.95
CA ALA A 77 -8.28 11.94 -14.12
C ALA A 77 -9.49 12.75 -13.63
N VAL A 78 -9.61 12.94 -12.32
CA VAL A 78 -10.78 13.62 -11.72
C VAL A 78 -10.91 15.06 -12.22
N HIS A 79 -9.79 15.77 -12.34
CA HIS A 79 -9.75 17.18 -12.70
C HIS A 79 -9.90 17.42 -14.21
N SER A 80 -9.03 16.84 -15.03
CA SER A 80 -9.05 17.07 -16.48
C SER A 80 -10.07 16.22 -17.24
N LYS A 81 -10.68 15.20 -16.61
CA LYS A 81 -11.52 14.18 -17.26
C LYS A 81 -10.81 13.36 -18.35
N SER A 82 -9.48 13.48 -18.44
CA SER A 82 -8.69 12.71 -19.41
C SER A 82 -8.63 11.25 -18.98
N VAL A 83 -8.90 10.34 -19.92
CA VAL A 83 -8.82 8.90 -19.71
C VAL A 83 -7.50 8.37 -20.24
N ARG A 84 -6.87 7.44 -19.51
CA ARG A 84 -5.71 6.69 -19.99
C ARG A 84 -5.82 5.21 -19.66
N ARG A 85 -5.30 4.38 -20.57
CA ARG A 85 -5.18 2.93 -20.37
C ARG A 85 -3.87 2.60 -19.67
N ILE A 86 -3.93 1.76 -18.64
CA ILE A 86 -2.76 1.26 -17.90
C ILE A 86 -2.91 -0.22 -17.57
N GLU A 87 -1.80 -0.90 -17.25
CA GLU A 87 -1.91 -2.23 -16.66
C GLU A 87 -2.40 -2.09 -15.22
N TRP A 88 -3.41 -2.87 -14.82
CA TRP A 88 -3.98 -2.71 -13.47
C TRP A 88 -2.96 -2.99 -12.36
N ARG A 89 -1.92 -3.80 -12.65
CA ARG A 89 -0.84 -4.13 -11.72
C ARG A 89 0.02 -2.92 -11.37
N GLU A 90 0.05 -1.88 -12.20
CA GLU A 90 0.72 -0.62 -11.86
C GLU A 90 0.16 -0.04 -10.57
N LEU A 91 -1.15 -0.14 -10.33
CA LEU A 91 -1.79 0.35 -9.11
C LEU A 91 -1.33 -0.39 -7.85
N LYS A 92 -0.71 -1.57 -7.98
CA LYS A 92 -0.12 -2.27 -6.84
C LYS A 92 1.20 -1.65 -6.39
N ASP A 93 1.88 -0.90 -7.24
CA ASP A 93 3.14 -0.25 -6.91
C ASP A 93 2.88 1.03 -6.08
N SER A 94 3.17 0.94 -4.78
CA SER A 94 2.99 2.03 -3.82
C SER A 94 3.88 3.25 -4.11
N THR A 95 4.98 3.06 -4.84
CA THR A 95 5.91 4.13 -5.23
C THR A 95 5.37 4.97 -6.37
N ARG A 96 4.37 4.44 -7.11
CA ARG A 96 3.70 5.11 -8.22
C ARG A 96 2.30 5.59 -7.87
N TRP A 97 1.60 4.82 -7.03
CA TRP A 97 0.19 5.04 -6.71
C TRP A 97 -0.08 4.88 -5.23
N ARG A 98 -0.90 5.76 -4.67
CA ARG A 98 -1.48 5.65 -3.34
C ARG A 98 -2.97 5.43 -3.46
N GLN A 99 -3.52 4.52 -2.66
CA GLN A 99 -4.96 4.28 -2.66
C GLN A 99 -5.69 5.42 -1.93
N GLY A 100 -6.81 5.88 -2.50
CA GLY A 100 -7.60 6.99 -1.99
C GLY A 100 -7.21 8.36 -2.56
N TRP A 101 -7.80 9.41 -1.98
CA TRP A 101 -7.54 10.81 -2.28
C TRP A 101 -6.60 11.38 -1.20
N VAL A 102 -5.29 11.24 -1.42
CA VAL A 102 -4.24 11.62 -0.46
C VAL A 102 -3.21 12.54 -1.11
#